data_AF-A0A5B0U1L5-F1
#
_entry.id   AF-A0A5B0U1L5-F1
#
_cell.length_a   1.000
_cell.length_b   1.000
_cell.length_c   1.000
_cell.angle_alpha   90.00
_cell.angle_beta   90.00
_cell.angle_gamma   90.00
#
_symmetry.space_group_name_H-M   'P 1'
#
loop_
_entity.id
_entity.type
_entity.pdbx_description
1 polymer ?
#
loop_
_entity_poly.entity_id
_entity_poly.type
_entity_poly.pdbx_seq_one_letter_code
_entity_poly.pdbx_strand_id
1 'polypeptide(L)' 'MPGYITAQQAAAYLSCSTQHIYNIRNKSKAALKAGDQQLAKKLSPESIKLGNKLLFEKSTLDTWLRKYGDRT' A
#
# COMPACT_ATOMS: atom_id res chain seq x y z
N MET A 1 -0.20 -15.72 12.43
CA MET A 1 0.35 -15.66 11.05
C MET A 1 0.03 -14.29 10.47
N PRO A 2 1.01 -13.50 9.99
CA PRO A 2 0.67 -12.28 9.26
C PRO A 2 -0.03 -12.68 7.96
N GLY A 3 -1.33 -12.40 7.88
CA GLY A 3 -2.12 -12.68 6.68
C GLY A 3 -1.70 -11.72 5.58
N TYR A 4 -0.99 -12.23 4.56
CA TYR A 4 -0.76 -11.48 3.35
C TYR A 4 -2.05 -11.44 2.53
N ILE A 5 -2.45 -10.23 2.13
CA ILE A 5 -3.61 -10.01 1.27
C ILE A 5 -3.15 -9.48 -0.08
N THR A 6 -3.90 -9.81 -1.13
CA THR A 6 -3.58 -9.33 -2.48
C THR A 6 -3.95 -7.87 -2.66
N ALA A 7 -3.43 -7.22 -3.70
CA ALA A 7 -3.84 -5.87 -4.08
C ALA A 7 -5.37 -5.72 -4.24
N GLN A 8 -6.04 -6.76 -4.74
CA GLN A 8 -7.50 -6.75 -4.89
C GLN A 8 -8.23 -6.81 -3.54
N GLN A 9 -7.73 -7.62 -2.60
CA GLN A 9 -8.28 -7.66 -1.24
C GLN A 9 -7.99 -6.37 -0.46
N ALA A 10 -6.80 -5.79 -0.63
CA ALA A 10 -6.45 -4.50 -0.06
C ALA A 10 -7.35 -3.39 -0.62
N ALA A 11 -7.63 -3.41 -1.92
CA ALA A 11 -8.55 -2.48 -2.56
C ALA A 11 -9.97 -2.60 -1.99
N ALA A 12 -10.48 -3.83 -1.86
CA ALA A 12 -11.78 -4.08 -1.23
C ALA A 12 -11.82 -3.62 0.24
N TYR A 13 -10.73 -3.83 0.99
CA TYR A 13 -10.61 -3.40 2.38
C TYR A 13 -10.60 -1.87 2.53
N LEU A 14 -9.96 -1.18 1.59
CA LEU A 14 -9.88 0.29 1.51
C LEU A 14 -11.10 0.91 0.80
N SER A 15 -12.07 0.10 0.38
CA SER A 15 -13.19 0.55 -0.46
C SER A 15 -12.75 1.36 -1.68
N CYS A 16 -11.62 0.99 -2.30
CA CYS A 16 -11.05 1.65 -3.46
C CYS A 16 -10.86 0.68 -4.63
N SER A 17 -10.50 1.19 -5.80
CA SER A 17 -10.23 0.33 -6.95
C SER A 17 -8.84 -0.29 -6.88
N THR A 18 -8.68 -1.50 -7.43
CA THR A 18 -7.36 -2.16 -7.53
C THR A 18 -6.35 -1.25 -8.25
N GLN A 19 -6.79 -0.50 -9.25
CA GLN A 19 -5.95 0.46 -9.97
C GLN A 19 -5.47 1.61 -9.08
N HIS A 20 -6.27 2.02 -8.10
CA HIS A 20 -5.84 2.97 -7.08
C HIS A 20 -4.66 2.44 -6.27
N ILE A 21 -4.69 1.16 -5.85
CA ILE A 21 -3.58 0.50 -5.15
C ILE A 21 -2.30 0.49 -5.98
N TYR A 22 -2.39 0.21 -7.28
CA TYR A 22 -1.23 0.28 -8.17
C TYR A 22 -0.71 1.72 -8.33
N ASN A 23 -1.60 2.71 -8.42
CA ASN A 23 -1.23 4.11 -8.54
C ASN A 23 -0.51 4.63 -7.29
N ILE A 24 -1.02 4.36 -6.09
CA ILE A 24 -0.36 4.78 -4.85
C ILE A 24 1.03 4.14 -4.70
N ARG A 25 1.17 2.88 -5.11
CA ARG A 25 2.47 2.20 -5.14
C ARG A 25 3.43 2.84 -6.13
N ASN A 26 2.95 3.18 -7.32
CA ASN A 26 3.78 3.84 -8.33
C ASN A 26 4.23 5.23 -7.87
N LYS A 27 3.34 6.00 -7.23
CA LYS A 27 3.69 7.28 -6.59
C LYS A 27 4.71 7.10 -5.46
N SER A 28 4.52 6.09 -4.61
CA SER A 28 5.48 5.74 -3.56
C SER A 28 6.85 5.37 -4.13
N LYS A 29 6.91 4.58 -5.21
CA LYS A 29 8.15 4.29 -5.94
C LYS A 29 8.80 5.54 -6.54
N ALA A 30 8.01 6.46 -7.08
CA ALA A 30 8.52 7.72 -7.61
C ALA A 30 9.12 8.59 -6.49
N ALA A 31 8.45 8.68 -5.34
CA ALA A 31 8.97 9.37 -4.15
C ALA A 31 10.28 8.72 -3.63
N LEU A 32 10.37 7.38 -3.59
CA LEU A 32 11.62 6.69 -3.26
C LEU A 32 12.75 7.02 -4.24
N LYS A 33 12.45 7.09 -5.54
CA LYS A 33 13.43 7.47 -6.57
C LYS A 33 13.89 8.92 -6.43
N ALA A 34 13.01 9.81 -5.96
CA ALA A 34 13.34 11.21 -5.68
C ALA A 34 14.14 11.39 -4.38
N GLY A 35 14.31 10.34 -3.56
CA GLY A 35 14.96 10.42 -2.25
C GLY A 35 14.00 10.70 -1.09
N ASP A 36 12.72 10.96 -1.37
CA ASP A 36 11.69 11.25 -0.38
C ASP A 36 11.11 9.99 0.27
N GLN A 37 11.93 9.36 1.12
CA GLN A 37 11.53 8.14 1.85
C GLN A 37 10.32 8.36 2.77
N GLN A 38 10.17 9.55 3.36
CA GLN A 38 9.03 9.85 4.23
C GLN A 38 7.72 9.90 3.44
N LEU A 39 7.74 10.57 2.27
CA LEU A 39 6.58 10.66 1.40
C LEU A 39 6.20 9.29 0.84
N ALA A 40 7.19 8.47 0.47
CA ALA A 40 6.95 7.11 0.01
C ALA A 40 6.21 6.24 1.03
N LYS A 41 6.61 6.31 2.31
CA LYS A 41 5.96 5.60 3.42
C LYS A 41 4.57 6.14 3.74
N LYS A 42 4.33 7.43 3.51
CA LYS A 42 3.00 8.05 3.61
C LYS A 42 2.08 7.57 2.48
N LEU A 43 2.58 7.48 1.26
CA LEU A 43 1.79 7.20 0.06
C LEU A 43 1.33 5.74 -0.06
N SER A 44 2.15 4.78 0.38
CA SER A 44 1.80 3.36 0.26
C SER A 44 2.33 2.57 1.45
N PRO A 45 1.57 1.60 1.96
CA PRO A 45 2.09 0.59 2.88
C PRO A 45 3.16 -0.26 2.19
N GLU A 46 4.02 -0.88 2.99
CA GLU A 46 4.98 -1.84 2.46
C GLU A 46 4.27 -3.02 1.80
N SER A 47 4.79 -3.39 0.64
CA SER A 47 4.20 -4.40 -0.22
C SER A 47 5.30 -5.30 -0.76
N ILE A 48 5.06 -6.60 -0.75
CA ILE A 48 5.97 -7.59 -1.31
C ILE A 48 5.48 -7.91 -2.72
N LYS A 49 6.40 -7.86 -3.69
CA LYS A 49 6.12 -8.35 -5.04
C LYS A 49 6.52 -9.83 -5.08
N LEU A 50 5.55 -10.72 -5.19
CA LEU A 50 5.78 -12.15 -5.36
C LEU A 50 5.38 -12.54 -6.79
N GLY A 51 6.39 -12.69 -7.66
CA GLY A 51 6.17 -12.87 -9.10
C GLY A 51 5.45 -11.66 -9.71
N ASN A 52 4.27 -11.89 -10.28
CA ASN A 52 3.43 -10.82 -10.85
C ASN A 52 2.35 -10.29 -9.89
N LYS A 53 2.30 -10.80 -8.64
CA LYS A 53 1.30 -10.40 -7.65
C LYS A 53 1.89 -9.43 -6.64
N LEU A 54 1.08 -8.46 -6.23
CA LEU A 54 1.34 -7.57 -5.11
C LEU A 54 0.64 -8.13 -3.88
N LEU A 55 1.43 -8.36 -2.84
CA LEU A 55 0.99 -8.81 -1.54
C LEU A 55 1.26 -7.71 -0.53
N PHE A 56 0.25 -7.42 0.28
CA PHE A 56 0.32 -6.48 1.38
C PHE A 56 0.15 -7.27 2.66
N GLU A 57 0.99 -7.00 3.65
CA GLU A 57 0.75 -7.56 4.97
C GLU A 57 -0.44 -6.82 5.60
N LYS A 58 -1.46 -7.57 6.04
CA LYS A 58 -2.67 -6.97 6.62
C LYS A 58 -2.35 -6.07 7.83
N SER A 59 -1.43 -6.48 8.70
CA SER A 59 -1.01 -5.70 9.87
C SER A 59 -0.37 -4.38 9.48
N THR A 60 0.49 -4.38 8.46
CA THR A 60 1.12 -3.17 7.92
C THR A 60 0.12 -2.26 7.23
N LEU A 61 -0.83 -2.84 6.48
CA LEU A 61 -1.93 -2.08 5.88
C LEU A 61 -2.81 -1.42 6.94
N ASP A 62 -3.17 -2.14 8.01
CA ASP A 62 -3.97 -1.63 9.13
C ASP A 62 -3.23 -0.51 9.86
N THR A 63 -1.94 -0.70 10.14
CA THR A 63 -1.10 0.33 10.78
C THR A 63 -0.96 1.56 9.91
N TRP A 64 -0.76 1.38 8.60
CA TRP A 64 -0.69 2.46 7.63
C TRP A 64 -2.02 3.22 7.55
N LEU A 65 -3.15 2.50 7.53
CA LEU A 65 -4.50 3.07 7.58
C LEU A 65 -4.72 3.87 8.86
N ARG A 66 -4.32 3.37 10.03
CA ARG A 66 -4.43 4.13 11.28
C ARG A 66 -3.58 5.39 11.29
N LYS A 67 -2.44 5.37 10.60
CA LYS A 67 -1.46 6.46 10.62
C LYS A 67 -1.70 7.51 9.53
N TYR A 68 -2.22 7.10 8.38
CA TYR A 68 -2.35 7.93 7.18
C TYR A 68 -3.71 7.80 6.47
N GLY A 69 -4.53 6.82 6.85
CA GLY A 69 -5.93 6.75 6.43
C GLY A 69 -6.71 7.82 7.15
N ASP A 70 -6.69 9.01 6.58
CA ASP A 70 -7.49 10.15 7.03
C ASP A 70 -8.97 9.71 7.04
N ARG A 71 -9.60 9.81 8.23
CA ARG A 71 -11.04 9.56 8.41
C ARG A 71 -11.78 10.80 7.92
N THR A 72 -11.83 11.01 6.61
CA THR A 72 -12.76 11.97 5.99
C THR A 72 -13.87 11.24 5.29
#